data_AF-A0A7W8UHN6-F1
#
_entry.id   AF-A0A7W8UHN6-F1
#
_cell.length_a   1.000
_cell.length_b   1.000
_cell.length_c   1.000
_cell.angle_alpha   90.00
_cell.angle_beta   90.00
_cell.angle_gamma   90.00
#
_symmetry.space_group_name_H-M   'P 1'
#
loop_
_entity.id
_entity.type
_entity.pdbx_description
1 polymer ?
#
loop_
_entity_poly.entity_id
_entity_poly.type
_entity_poly.pdbx_seq_one_letter_code
_entity_poly.pdbx_strand_id
1 'polypeptide(L)'
;MKKLISAMAKPGFDWPVCHQAKAGEPGREEYEECPKGSKVGYSRDRDGFRGEPDQCVKTVDVCKERRDQGYRRFNESGGDKRCINEVATPRPRRENPWFFDIPNDRGVKERFWFNLNT
;
A
#
# COMPACT_ATOMS: atom_id res chain seq x y z
N MET A 1 -23.63 3.54 -17.97
CA MET A 1 -22.79 2.37 -17.61
C MET A 1 -22.59 2.17 -16.10
N LYS A 2 -23.41 2.76 -15.21
CA LYS A 2 -23.22 2.62 -13.74
C LYS A 2 -23.95 1.43 -13.09
N LYS A 3 -25.00 0.91 -13.73
CA LYS A 3 -25.83 -0.17 -13.17
C LYS A 3 -25.08 -1.51 -13.01
N LEU A 4 -24.22 -1.85 -13.97
CA LEU A 4 -23.46 -3.09 -13.93
C LEU A 4 -22.37 -3.05 -12.84
N ILE A 5 -21.60 -1.95 -12.81
CA ILE A 5 -20.54 -1.73 -11.82
C ILE A 5 -21.10 -1.77 -10.38
N SER A 6 -22.26 -1.14 -10.17
CA SER A 6 -22.93 -1.16 -8.86
C SER A 6 -23.45 -2.55 -8.47
N ALA A 7 -23.85 -3.40 -9.44
CA ALA A 7 -24.21 -4.78 -9.17
C ALA A 7 -22.99 -5.62 -8.79
N MET A 8 -21.87 -5.42 -9.50
CA MET A 8 -20.58 -6.10 -9.26
C MET A 8 -19.98 -5.78 -7.89
N ALA A 9 -20.27 -4.58 -7.34
CA ALA A 9 -19.81 -4.17 -6.01
C ALA A 9 -20.60 -4.81 -4.85
N LYS A 10 -21.71 -5.52 -5.11
CA LYS A 10 -22.56 -6.06 -4.05
C LYS A 10 -21.96 -7.34 -3.44
N PRO A 11 -22.09 -7.52 -2.13
CA PRO A 11 -21.71 -8.79 -1.49
C PRO A 11 -22.55 -9.94 -2.07
N GLY A 12 -21.89 -11.04 -2.42
CA GLY A 12 -22.52 -12.21 -3.06
C GLY A 12 -22.75 -12.10 -4.57
N PHE A 13 -22.15 -11.11 -5.24
CA PHE A 13 -22.14 -11.06 -6.70
C PHE A 13 -21.15 -12.09 -7.25
N ASP A 14 -21.65 -13.04 -8.03
CA ASP A 14 -20.80 -14.01 -8.72
C ASP A 14 -20.18 -13.38 -9.95
N TRP A 15 -18.86 -13.21 -9.91
CA TRP A 15 -18.11 -12.70 -11.03
C TRP A 15 -18.08 -13.74 -12.16
N PRO A 16 -18.51 -13.37 -13.38
CA PRO A 16 -18.51 -14.32 -14.49
C PRO A 16 -17.07 -14.69 -14.86
N VAL A 17 -16.80 -15.99 -14.91
CA VAL A 17 -15.51 -16.51 -15.36
C VAL A 17 -15.48 -16.45 -16.88
N CYS A 18 -14.51 -15.71 -17.43
CA CYS A 18 -14.24 -15.71 -18.85
C CYS A 18 -13.17 -16.77 -19.15
N HIS A 19 -13.61 -17.96 -19.57
CA HIS A 19 -12.69 -19.05 -19.90
C HIS A 19 -11.74 -18.69 -21.06
N GLN A 20 -12.21 -17.93 -22.06
CA GLN A 20 -11.35 -17.49 -23.18
C GLN A 20 -10.21 -16.58 -22.69
N ALA A 21 -10.51 -15.66 -21.76
CA ALA A 21 -9.50 -14.77 -21.19
C ALA A 21 -8.75 -15.39 -20.01
N LYS A 22 -9.08 -16.63 -19.60
CA LYS A 22 -8.58 -17.29 -18.39
C LYS A 22 -8.63 -16.38 -17.16
N ALA A 23 -9.67 -15.55 -17.09
CA ALA A 23 -9.86 -14.55 -16.04
C ALA A 23 -11.05 -14.97 -15.16
N GLY A 24 -10.84 -14.97 -13.84
CA GLY A 24 -11.85 -15.28 -12.82
C GLY A 24 -12.28 -14.03 -12.07
N GLU A 25 -12.60 -14.18 -10.78
CA GLU A 25 -12.90 -13.05 -9.88
C GLU A 25 -11.73 -12.05 -9.80
N PRO A 26 -12.00 -10.73 -9.80
CA PRO A 26 -10.94 -9.74 -9.65
C PRO A 26 -10.32 -9.79 -8.26
N GLY A 27 -9.02 -9.51 -8.20
CA GLY A 27 -8.35 -9.22 -6.95
C GLY A 27 -8.63 -7.79 -6.46
N ARG A 28 -8.33 -7.53 -5.19
CA ARG A 28 -8.42 -6.20 -4.57
C ARG A 28 -7.13 -5.87 -3.83
N GLU A 29 -6.56 -4.73 -4.16
CA GLU A 29 -5.45 -4.11 -3.43
C GLU A 29 -5.81 -2.66 -3.14
N GLU A 30 -6.00 -2.30 -1.88
CA GLU A 30 -6.46 -0.95 -1.53
C GLU A 30 -5.36 0.11 -1.59
N TYR A 31 -4.12 -0.31 -1.41
CA TYR A 31 -3.01 0.58 -1.16
C TYR A 31 -1.96 0.48 -2.27
N GLU A 32 -1.42 1.63 -2.68
CA GLU A 32 -0.31 1.72 -3.63
C GLU A 32 1.00 1.27 -3.00
N GLU A 33 2.04 1.08 -3.80
CA GLU A 33 3.36 0.80 -3.25
C GLU A 33 3.87 1.98 -2.41
N CYS A 34 4.60 1.66 -1.35
CA CYS A 34 5.24 2.68 -0.54
C CYS A 34 6.34 3.40 -1.34
N PRO A 35 6.54 4.72 -1.15
CA PRO A 35 7.57 5.47 -1.86
C PRO A 35 8.96 4.89 -1.56
N LYS A 36 9.87 5.04 -2.53
CA LYS A 36 11.23 4.48 -2.43
C LYS A 36 11.91 4.84 -1.10
N GLY A 37 12.49 3.84 -0.45
CA GLY A 37 13.15 4.00 0.86
C GLY A 37 12.21 3.95 2.06
N SER A 38 10.94 3.61 1.87
CA SER A 38 10.01 3.25 2.95
C SER A 38 9.50 1.82 2.79
N LYS A 39 9.18 1.17 3.91
CA LYS A 39 8.66 -0.21 3.99
C LYS A 39 7.19 -0.19 4.37
N VAL A 40 6.43 -1.20 3.99
CA VAL A 40 5.02 -1.33 4.40
C VAL A 40 4.94 -1.49 5.93
N GLY A 41 4.16 -0.62 6.55
CA GLY A 41 3.81 -0.63 7.96
C GLY A 41 2.34 -0.96 8.15
N TYR A 42 1.97 -1.17 9.41
CA TYR A 42 0.64 -1.61 9.82
C TYR A 42 0.22 -0.78 11.01
N SER A 43 -0.94 -0.15 10.92
CA SER A 43 -1.60 0.39 12.10
C SER A 43 -1.92 -0.73 13.10
N ARG A 44 -2.04 -0.36 14.38
CA ARG A 44 -2.56 -1.25 15.41
C ARG A 44 -4.00 -0.89 15.66
N ASP A 45 -4.85 -1.91 15.72
CA ASP A 45 -6.24 -1.73 16.12
C ASP A 45 -6.34 -1.46 17.62
N ARG A 46 -7.55 -1.10 18.10
CA ARG A 46 -7.80 -0.80 19.53
C ARG A 46 -7.39 -1.94 20.46
N ASP A 47 -7.45 -3.17 19.98
CA ASP A 47 -7.08 -4.38 20.72
C ASP A 47 -5.59 -4.76 20.56
N GLY A 48 -4.79 -3.92 19.88
CA GLY A 48 -3.36 -4.12 19.68
C GLY A 48 -2.99 -5.15 18.61
N PHE A 49 -3.98 -5.72 17.92
CA PHE A 49 -3.76 -6.58 16.76
C PHE A 49 -3.19 -5.79 15.58
N ARG A 50 -2.46 -6.51 14.71
CA ARG A 50 -1.93 -5.95 13.47
C ARG A 50 -3.11 -5.66 12.54
N GLY A 51 -3.37 -4.37 12.32
CA GLY A 51 -4.42 -3.91 11.42
C GLY A 51 -4.01 -4.01 9.97
N GLU A 52 -4.61 -3.17 9.13
CA GLU A 52 -4.34 -3.13 7.70
C GLU A 52 -2.91 -2.65 7.39
N PRO A 53 -2.32 -3.00 6.23
CA PRO A 53 -1.04 -2.48 5.77
C PRO A 53 -1.16 -1.04 5.25
N ASP A 54 -1.71 -0.16 6.08
CA ASP A 54 -2.17 1.20 5.76
C ASP A 54 -1.08 2.27 5.96
N GLN A 55 0.15 1.86 6.29
CA GLN A 55 1.25 2.78 6.57
C GLN A 55 2.47 2.49 5.71
N CYS A 56 3.28 3.53 5.50
CA CYS A 56 4.64 3.45 5.01
C CYS A 56 5.58 3.93 6.10
N VAL A 57 6.52 3.08 6.50
CA VAL A 57 7.47 3.35 7.58
C VAL A 57 8.83 3.64 6.96
N LYS A 58 9.41 4.78 7.32
CA LYS A 58 10.77 5.16 6.91
C LYS A 58 11.63 5.40 8.12
N THR A 59 12.84 4.88 8.10
CA THR A 59 13.86 5.17 9.11
C THR A 59 14.57 6.47 8.76
N VAL A 60 14.54 7.44 9.67
CA VAL A 60 15.17 8.76 9.51
C VAL A 60 16.21 8.99 10.61
N ASP A 61 17.32 9.61 10.25
CA ASP A 61 18.36 10.05 11.18
C ASP A 61 18.17 11.54 11.47
N VAL A 62 17.51 11.84 12.59
CA VAL A 62 17.22 13.23 13.01
C VAL A 62 18.47 14.03 13.37
N CYS A 63 19.62 13.37 13.57
CA CYS A 63 20.86 14.05 13.90
C CYS A 63 21.62 14.51 12.65
N LYS A 64 21.35 13.96 11.46
CA LYS A 64 21.86 14.51 10.20
C LYS A 64 21.19 15.84 9.84
N GLU A 65 19.88 15.94 9.96
CA GLU A 65 19.14 17.18 9.62
C GLU A 65 19.53 18.36 10.52
N ARG A 66 19.89 18.12 11.79
CA ARG A 66 20.33 19.18 12.72
C ARG A 66 21.78 19.63 12.51
N ARG A 67 22.63 18.86 11.83
CA ARG A 67 24.00 19.28 11.50
C ARG A 67 24.03 20.44 10.51
N ASP A 68 23.05 20.51 9.61
CA ASP A 68 22.92 21.58 8.61
C ASP A 68 22.36 22.89 9.21
N GLN A 69 21.77 22.84 10.40
CA GLN A 69 21.22 24.02 11.11
C GLN A 69 22.17 24.58 12.20
N GLY A 70 23.45 24.19 12.20
CA GLY A 70 24.48 24.79 13.05
C GLY A 70 24.41 24.47 14.54
N TYR A 71 23.46 23.64 15.01
CA TYR A 71 23.38 23.24 16.41
C TYR A 71 24.35 22.08 16.71
N ARG A 72 25.50 22.42 17.32
CA ARG A 72 26.45 21.42 17.83
C ARG A 72 25.97 20.82 19.16
N ARG A 73 25.86 19.49 19.15
CA ARG A 73 25.93 18.52 20.26
C ARG A 73 24.92 18.66 21.40
N PHE A 74 24.09 17.63 21.54
CA PHE A 74 23.73 17.10 22.86
C PHE A 74 24.13 15.62 22.93
N ASN A 75 25.10 15.35 23.82
CA ASN A 75 25.56 14.04 24.31
C ASN A 75 26.31 13.08 23.36
N GLU A 76 27.64 13.23 23.39
CA GLU A 76 28.67 12.24 23.01
C GLU A 76 28.79 11.10 24.05
N SER A 77 27.67 10.64 24.62
CA SER A 77 27.68 9.60 25.64
C SER A 77 26.42 8.75 25.55
N GLY A 78 26.32 8.03 24.44
CA GLY A 78 25.72 6.71 24.39
C GLY A 78 24.91 6.47 23.12
N GLY A 79 25.50 5.67 22.24
CA GLY A 79 24.81 4.91 21.19
C GLY A 79 24.20 5.77 20.09
N ASP A 80 24.82 5.71 18.91
CA ASP A 80 24.35 6.26 17.63
C ASP A 80 22.88 5.91 17.27
N LYS A 81 22.26 4.97 17.99
CA LYS A 81 20.86 4.56 17.84
C LYS A 81 19.83 5.56 18.39
N ARG A 82 20.20 6.51 19.27
CA ARG A 82 19.24 7.49 19.84
C ARG A 82 18.74 8.54 18.82
N CYS A 83 19.42 8.65 17.68
CA CYS A 83 19.08 9.59 16.61
C CYS A 83 18.24 8.97 15.49
N ILE A 84 17.98 7.66 15.56
CA ILE A 84 17.28 6.92 14.51
C ILE A 84 15.82 6.80 14.93
N ASN A 85 14.93 7.47 14.19
CA ASN A 85 13.49 7.39 14.39
C ASN A 85 12.83 6.65 13.22
N GLU A 86 11.79 5.88 13.50
CA GLU A 86 10.89 5.38 12.47
C GLU A 86 9.71 6.34 12.35
N VAL A 87 9.52 6.92 11.17
CA VAL A 87 8.37 7.77 10.85
C VAL A 87 7.39 6.93 10.04
N ALA A 88 6.19 6.78 10.57
CA ALA A 88 5.06 6.18 9.85
C ALA A 88 4.25 7.29 9.17
N THR A 89 4.05 7.16 7.86
CA THR A 89 3.15 8.00 7.08
C THR A 89 2.00 7.15 6.55
N PRO A 90 0.77 7.70 6.38
CA PRO A 90 -0.31 6.98 5.72
C PRO A 90 0.12 6.48 4.33
N ARG A 91 -0.22 5.23 4.02
CA ARG A 91 0.04 4.64 2.71
C ARG A 91 -0.98 5.17 1.70
N PRO A 92 -0.54 5.61 0.50
CA PRO A 92 -1.48 6.11 -0.50
C PRO A 92 -2.50 5.03 -0.89
N ARG A 93 -3.77 5.40 -1.02
CA ARG A 93 -4.83 4.51 -1.50
C ARG A 93 -4.86 4.54 -3.02
N ARG A 94 -5.07 3.38 -3.64
CA ARG A 94 -5.23 3.25 -5.08
C ARG A 94 -6.53 3.91 -5.52
N GLU A 95 -6.44 4.69 -6.59
CA GLU A 95 -7.64 5.19 -7.29
C GLU A 95 -8.46 4.03 -7.87
N ASN A 96 -7.79 2.99 -8.37
CA ASN A 96 -8.37 1.78 -8.93
C ASN A 96 -7.92 0.57 -8.11
N PRO A 97 -8.67 0.18 -7.07
CA PRO A 97 -8.23 -0.89 -6.15
C PRO A 97 -8.52 -2.30 -6.65
N TRP A 98 -9.40 -2.45 -7.65
CA TRP A 98 -9.75 -3.76 -8.21
C TRP A 98 -8.89 -4.08 -9.42
N PHE A 99 -8.54 -5.35 -9.61
CA PHE A 99 -7.74 -5.75 -10.76
C PHE A 99 -8.07 -7.13 -11.30
N PHE A 100 -7.80 -7.34 -12.59
CA PHE A 100 -7.74 -8.66 -13.22
C PHE A 100 -6.31 -8.97 -13.65
N ASP A 101 -5.86 -10.20 -13.37
CA ASP A 101 -4.63 -10.74 -13.93
C ASP A 101 -4.98 -11.62 -15.15
N ILE A 102 -4.79 -11.09 -16.36
CA ILE A 102 -5.16 -11.73 -17.62
C ILE A 102 -3.89 -12.15 -18.36
N PRO A 103 -3.71 -13.43 -18.73
CA PRO A 103 -2.56 -13.84 -19.54
C PRO A 103 -2.68 -13.29 -20.97
N ASN A 104 -1.59 -12.70 -21.47
CA ASN A 104 -1.46 -12.33 -22.87
C ASN A 104 -1.20 -13.55 -23.77
N ASP A 105 -1.06 -13.33 -25.08
CA ASP A 105 -0.83 -14.40 -26.08
C ASP A 105 0.43 -15.24 -25.81
N ARG A 106 1.37 -14.73 -25.01
CA ARG A 106 2.61 -15.41 -24.60
C ARG A 106 2.46 -16.12 -23.24
N GLY A 107 1.28 -16.08 -22.62
CA GLY A 107 1.01 -16.65 -21.31
C GLY A 107 1.48 -15.82 -20.12
N VAL A 108 1.98 -14.60 -20.35
CA VAL A 108 2.40 -13.68 -19.28
C VAL A 108 1.17 -12.97 -18.74
N LYS A 109 0.94 -13.03 -17.42
CA LYS A 109 -0.17 -12.34 -16.77
C LYS A 109 0.08 -10.84 -16.75
N GLU A 110 -0.83 -10.09 -17.36
CA GLU A 110 -0.91 -8.64 -17.31
C GLU A 110 -2.00 -8.22 -16.33
N ARG A 111 -1.71 -7.20 -15.52
CA ARG A 111 -2.63 -6.71 -14.49
C ARG A 111 -3.37 -5.47 -14.96
N PHE A 112 -4.69 -5.55 -15.01
CA PHE A 112 -5.58 -4.46 -15.41
C PHE A 112 -6.35 -3.94 -14.20
N TRP A 113 -6.17 -2.66 -13.88
CA TRP A 113 -6.78 -2.01 -12.71
C TRP A 113 -8.08 -1.28 -13.08
N PHE A 114 -9.06 -1.29 -12.18
CA PHE A 114 -10.33 -0.58 -12.32
C PHE A 114 -10.97 -0.21 -10.96
N ASN A 115 -12.05 0.58 -11.00
CA ASN A 115 -12.79 1.02 -9.81
C ASN A 115 -14.28 0.67 -9.90
N LEU A 116 -14.84 0.15 -8.81
CA LEU A 116 -16.26 -0.20 -8.68
C LEU A 116 -17.15 0.91 -8.10
N ASN A 117 -16.58 2.03 -7.68
CA ASN A 117 -17.29 3.14 -7.02
C ASN A 117 -17.52 4.36 -7.95
N THR A 118 -17.74 4.13 -9.26
CA THR A 118 -17.85 5.18 -10.30
C THR A 118 -19.23 5.83 -10.47
#